data_AF-A0A968XYX3-F1
#
_entry.id   AF-A0A968XYX3-F1
#
_cell.length_a   1.000
_cell.length_b   1.000
_cell.length_c   1.000
_cell.angle_alpha   90.00
_cell.angle_beta   90.00
_cell.angle_gamma   90.00
#
_symmetry.space_group_name_H-M   'P 1'
#
loop_
_entity.id
_entity.type
_entity.pdbx_description
1 polymer ?
#
loop_
_entity_poly.entity_id
_entity_poly.type
_entity_poly.pdbx_seq_one_letter_code
_entity_poly.pdbx_strand_id
1 'polypeptide(L)'
;MVHLAMYDAYAGIRTGSTYLQYGCTEKPSTSDAKIAQVAVATAATRTLIALFSRQTERFLKTHQAFVAKLGLMDDDIQMGQAWGDRVANRILADRAQDGSSAPESYVPSPAPGRHRPDPLNASQGFLGPQWGQVRPFGIEALLEKVPGTPPPALDSDAYSTDYNQVFEKGRDVGSTRTPRETSIGLFWAYDGARNIGVPPRLYNQVVRAIAQTSGSSEEQNAKLFAMVNVAMADAGIQCWHEKYTYNFWRPVLGIQEADRGWGRRVWEMGIAKPPVTPTGRPWAPPAPTGPMPARQPPVSRPTPQAMPPLAQRRYI
;
A
#
# COMPACT_ATOMS: atom_id res chain seq x y z
N MET A 1 -9.16 2.84 -8.21
CA MET A 1 -10.62 2.64 -8.45
C MET A 1 -11.49 3.64 -7.71
N VAL A 2 -11.61 3.60 -6.37
CA VAL A 2 -12.53 4.49 -5.61
C VAL A 2 -12.33 5.97 -5.92
N HIS A 3 -11.09 6.46 -5.84
CA HIS A 3 -10.79 7.88 -6.13
C HIS A 3 -11.01 8.29 -7.58
N LEU A 4 -10.83 7.37 -8.54
CA LEU A 4 -11.19 7.62 -9.94
C LEU A 4 -12.71 7.79 -10.08
N ALA A 5 -13.49 6.92 -9.44
CA ALA A 5 -14.95 7.00 -9.48
C ALA A 5 -15.47 8.28 -8.85
N MET A 6 -14.88 8.70 -7.72
CA MET A 6 -15.19 9.97 -7.08
C MET A 6 -14.85 11.16 -8.00
N TYR A 7 -13.68 11.15 -8.63
CA TYR A 7 -13.27 12.24 -9.51
C TYR A 7 -14.17 12.35 -10.75
N ASP A 8 -14.42 11.26 -11.46
CA ASP A 8 -15.26 11.27 -12.65
C ASP A 8 -16.73 11.60 -12.32
N ALA A 9 -17.22 11.17 -11.15
CA ALA A 9 -18.56 11.55 -10.67
C ALA A 9 -18.65 13.06 -10.42
N TYR A 10 -17.65 13.66 -9.76
CA TYR A 10 -17.57 15.10 -9.53
C TYR A 10 -17.46 15.87 -10.84
N ALA A 11 -16.44 15.54 -11.64
CA ALA A 11 -16.07 16.28 -12.84
C ALA A 11 -17.14 16.15 -13.94
N GLY A 12 -17.83 15.01 -14.01
CA GLY A 12 -18.97 14.80 -14.90
C GLY A 12 -20.12 15.77 -14.70
N ILE A 13 -20.35 16.25 -13.47
CA ILE A 13 -21.36 17.27 -13.15
C ILE A 13 -20.74 18.68 -13.17
N ARG A 14 -19.57 18.86 -12.56
CA ARG A 14 -19.02 20.21 -12.28
C ARG A 14 -18.27 20.85 -13.43
N THR A 15 -17.58 20.06 -14.26
CA THR A 15 -16.64 20.59 -15.26
C THR A 15 -16.82 20.00 -16.64
N GLY A 16 -17.60 18.93 -16.78
CA GLY A 16 -17.74 18.17 -18.01
C GLY A 16 -16.47 17.41 -18.41
N SER A 17 -15.42 17.38 -17.58
CA SER A 17 -14.19 16.61 -17.83
C SER A 17 -14.24 15.24 -17.15
N THR A 18 -13.59 14.22 -17.69
CA THR A 18 -13.39 12.91 -17.02
C THR A 18 -11.97 12.42 -17.30
N TYR A 19 -11.32 11.77 -16.33
CA TYR A 19 -9.93 11.32 -16.47
C TYR A 19 -9.84 10.12 -17.41
N LEU A 20 -10.82 9.23 -17.26
CA LEU A 20 -11.00 8.08 -18.11
C LEU A 20 -12.32 8.34 -18.81
N GLN A 21 -12.28 8.64 -20.11
CA GLN A 21 -13.50 8.74 -20.91
C GLN A 21 -14.10 7.35 -21.06
N TYR A 22 -14.60 6.79 -19.97
CA TYR A 22 -15.19 5.46 -19.95
C TYR A 22 -16.61 5.47 -20.52
N GLY A 23 -16.85 6.18 -21.63
CA GLY A 23 -18.13 6.15 -22.33
C GLY A 23 -19.36 6.59 -21.53
N CYS A 24 -19.19 7.26 -20.38
CA CYS A 24 -20.28 7.95 -19.70
C CYS A 24 -20.53 9.29 -20.41
N THR A 25 -21.09 9.21 -21.62
CA THR A 25 -21.29 10.35 -22.53
C THR A 25 -22.52 11.16 -22.16
N GLU A 26 -23.58 10.52 -21.66
CA GLU A 26 -24.82 11.15 -21.19
C GLU A 26 -24.65 11.68 -19.75
N LYS A 27 -24.05 12.87 -19.64
CA LYS A 27 -23.84 13.59 -18.39
C LYS A 27 -25.15 14.25 -17.91
N PRO A 28 -25.34 14.42 -16.60
CA PRO A 28 -26.47 15.19 -16.08
C PRO A 28 -26.46 16.63 -16.62
N SER A 29 -27.63 17.18 -16.94
CA SER A 29 -27.80 18.56 -17.43
C SER A 29 -27.78 19.59 -16.28
N THR A 30 -26.89 19.39 -15.30
CA THR A 30 -26.74 20.25 -14.13
C THR A 30 -25.28 20.42 -13.79
N SER A 31 -24.95 21.51 -13.12
CA SER A 31 -23.65 21.71 -12.49
C SER A 31 -23.77 21.92 -10.97
N ASP A 32 -24.92 21.62 -10.37
CA ASP A 32 -25.12 21.85 -8.93
C ASP A 32 -24.09 21.10 -8.07
N ALA A 33 -23.50 21.83 -7.11
CA ALA A 33 -22.44 21.30 -6.26
C ALA A 33 -22.91 20.22 -5.28
N LYS A 34 -24.13 20.34 -4.74
CA LYS A 34 -24.68 19.32 -3.83
C LYS A 34 -25.07 18.06 -4.59
N ILE A 35 -25.62 18.18 -5.81
CA ILE A 35 -25.87 17.02 -6.67
C ILE A 35 -24.55 16.30 -7.00
N ALA A 36 -23.48 17.05 -7.29
CA ALA A 36 -22.14 16.49 -7.46
C ALA A 36 -21.65 15.74 -6.20
N GLN A 37 -21.89 16.29 -5.00
CA GLN A 37 -21.54 15.63 -3.74
C GLN A 37 -22.32 14.32 -3.54
N VAL A 38 -23.60 14.25 -3.91
CA VAL A 38 -24.37 12.99 -3.92
C VAL A 38 -23.75 11.98 -4.88
N ALA A 39 -23.39 12.40 -6.09
CA ALA A 39 -22.76 11.51 -7.07
C ALA A 39 -21.41 10.97 -6.60
N VAL A 40 -20.56 11.82 -6.03
CA VAL A 40 -19.27 11.42 -5.43
C VAL A 40 -19.47 10.40 -4.32
N ALA A 41 -20.40 10.66 -3.39
CA ALA A 41 -20.69 9.76 -2.28
C ALA A 41 -21.21 8.41 -2.78
N THR A 42 -22.10 8.41 -3.76
CA THR A 42 -22.64 7.18 -4.37
C THR A 42 -21.57 6.40 -5.09
N ALA A 43 -20.74 7.07 -5.91
CA ALA A 43 -19.65 6.43 -6.64
C ALA A 43 -18.62 5.79 -5.70
N ALA A 44 -18.28 6.48 -4.61
CA ALA A 44 -17.40 5.94 -3.57
C ALA A 44 -18.02 4.70 -2.91
N THR A 45 -19.26 4.80 -2.44
CA THR A 45 -19.97 3.71 -1.75
C THR A 45 -20.11 2.48 -2.64
N ARG A 46 -20.53 2.66 -3.90
CA ARG A 46 -20.70 1.56 -4.85
C ARG A 46 -19.38 0.84 -5.10
N THR A 47 -18.30 1.58 -5.34
CA THR A 47 -16.97 1.00 -5.54
C THR A 47 -16.45 0.30 -4.28
N LEU A 48 -16.66 0.89 -3.09
CA LEU A 48 -16.24 0.30 -1.82
C LEU A 48 -17.01 -0.99 -1.49
N ILE A 49 -18.31 -1.05 -1.75
CA ILE A 49 -19.13 -2.25 -1.55
C ILE A 49 -18.66 -3.38 -2.46
N ALA A 50 -18.35 -3.09 -3.72
CA ALA A 50 -17.85 -4.09 -4.66
C ALA A 50 -16.50 -4.67 -4.21
N LEU A 51 -15.60 -3.85 -3.66
CA LEU A 51 -14.27 -4.27 -3.20
C LEU A 51 -14.27 -4.89 -1.79
N PHE A 52 -15.21 -4.48 -0.93
CA PHE A 52 -15.24 -4.84 0.49
C PHE A 52 -16.66 -5.15 0.97
N SER A 53 -17.30 -6.16 0.37
CA SER A 53 -18.70 -6.51 0.61
C SER A 53 -19.05 -6.76 2.09
N ARG A 54 -18.10 -7.23 2.91
CA ARG A 54 -18.29 -7.41 4.36
C ARG A 54 -18.51 -6.10 5.13
N GLN A 55 -18.22 -4.95 4.54
CA GLN A 55 -18.40 -3.62 5.13
C GLN A 55 -19.62 -2.87 4.57
N THR A 56 -20.48 -3.54 3.80
CA THR A 56 -21.62 -2.92 3.10
C THR A 56 -22.51 -2.08 4.01
N GLU A 57 -22.94 -2.63 5.14
CA GLU A 57 -23.83 -1.91 6.08
C GLU A 57 -23.20 -0.59 6.56
N ARG A 58 -21.90 -0.62 6.89
CA ARG A 58 -21.16 0.57 7.33
C ARG A 58 -21.11 1.63 6.23
N PHE A 59 -20.85 1.23 4.98
CA PHE A 59 -20.77 2.16 3.86
C PHE A 59 -22.13 2.77 3.54
N LEU A 60 -23.20 1.97 3.47
CA LEU A 60 -24.56 2.46 3.23
C LEU A 60 -25.02 3.42 4.33
N LYS A 61 -24.78 3.09 5.60
CA LYS A 61 -25.12 3.98 6.72
C LYS A 61 -24.39 5.33 6.63
N THR A 62 -23.10 5.31 6.27
CA THR A 62 -22.30 6.53 6.12
C THR A 62 -22.79 7.37 4.94
N HIS A 63 -23.13 6.74 3.83
CA HIS A 63 -23.69 7.37 2.64
C HIS A 63 -25.03 8.06 2.93
N GLN A 64 -25.98 7.33 3.53
CA GLN A 64 -27.30 7.85 3.90
C GLN A 64 -27.19 9.06 4.83
N ALA A 65 -26.35 8.95 5.87
CA ALA A 65 -26.12 10.05 6.82
C ALA A 65 -25.44 11.27 6.18
N PHE A 66 -24.65 11.09 5.11
CA PHE A 66 -24.05 12.18 4.35
C PHE A 66 -25.09 12.85 3.43
N VAL A 67 -25.80 12.07 2.62
CA VAL A 67 -26.80 12.58 1.66
C VAL A 67 -27.92 13.34 2.38
N ALA A 68 -28.40 12.84 3.52
CA ALA A 68 -29.44 13.51 4.30
C ALA A 68 -29.05 14.92 4.76
N LYS A 69 -27.75 15.21 4.96
CA LYS A 69 -27.27 16.53 5.39
C LYS A 69 -27.29 17.58 4.28
N LEU A 70 -27.43 17.17 3.02
CA LEU A 70 -27.38 18.09 1.88
C LEU A 70 -28.69 18.88 1.71
N GLY A 71 -29.81 18.35 2.23
CA GLY A 71 -31.12 18.99 2.18
C GLY A 71 -31.63 19.21 0.74
N LEU A 72 -31.37 18.24 -0.13
CA LEU A 72 -31.84 18.23 -1.52
C LEU A 72 -33.22 17.60 -1.64
N MET A 73 -33.94 17.93 -2.71
CA MET A 73 -35.18 17.24 -3.09
C MET A 73 -34.87 15.83 -3.61
N ASP A 74 -35.86 14.94 -3.57
CA ASP A 74 -35.68 13.54 -3.95
C ASP A 74 -35.21 13.39 -5.41
N ASP A 75 -35.72 14.20 -6.33
CA ASP A 75 -35.31 14.17 -7.75
C ASP A 75 -33.82 14.53 -7.93
N ASP A 76 -33.32 15.52 -7.19
CA ASP A 76 -31.90 15.92 -7.21
C ASP A 76 -31.00 14.84 -6.60
N ILE A 77 -31.46 14.20 -5.52
CA ILE A 77 -30.77 13.07 -4.90
C ILE A 77 -30.69 11.91 -5.90
N GLN A 78 -31.81 11.54 -6.53
CA GLN A 78 -31.87 10.46 -7.52
C GLN A 78 -30.98 10.76 -8.72
N MET A 79 -30.94 12.00 -9.21
CA MET A 79 -30.07 12.41 -10.30
C MET A 79 -28.59 12.18 -9.95
N GLY A 80 -28.16 12.65 -8.77
CA GLY A 80 -26.79 12.45 -8.29
C GLY A 80 -26.45 10.98 -8.09
N GLN A 81 -27.35 10.20 -7.48
CA GLN A 81 -27.17 8.76 -7.26
C GLN A 81 -27.04 8.01 -8.58
N ALA A 82 -27.95 8.25 -9.53
CA ALA A 82 -27.92 7.60 -10.83
C ALA A 82 -26.61 7.88 -11.58
N TRP A 83 -26.10 9.11 -11.53
CA TRP A 83 -24.80 9.43 -12.13
C TRP A 83 -23.64 8.72 -11.42
N GLY A 84 -23.59 8.80 -10.09
CA GLY A 84 -22.55 8.15 -9.30
C GLY A 84 -22.49 6.62 -9.50
N ASP A 85 -23.65 5.97 -9.58
CA ASP A 85 -23.75 4.54 -9.87
C ASP A 85 -23.26 4.20 -11.28
N ARG A 86 -23.64 4.99 -12.29
CA ARG A 86 -23.14 4.79 -13.67
C ARG A 86 -21.62 4.85 -13.73
N VAL A 87 -21.03 5.88 -13.13
CA VAL A 87 -19.57 6.06 -13.10
C VAL A 87 -18.88 4.91 -12.37
N ALA A 88 -19.34 4.55 -11.16
CA ALA A 88 -18.74 3.46 -10.39
C ALA A 88 -18.84 2.11 -11.09
N ASN A 89 -20.01 1.77 -11.62
CA ASN A 89 -20.21 0.50 -12.34
C ASN A 89 -19.32 0.43 -13.57
N ARG A 90 -19.10 1.54 -14.28
CA ARG A 90 -18.23 1.56 -15.44
C ARG A 90 -16.76 1.33 -15.08
N ILE A 91 -16.26 1.95 -14.01
CA ILE A 91 -14.91 1.70 -13.51
C ILE A 91 -14.76 0.26 -13.04
N LEU A 92 -15.75 -0.28 -12.33
CA LEU A 92 -15.75 -1.68 -11.91
C LEU A 92 -15.72 -2.63 -13.11
N ALA A 93 -16.51 -2.36 -14.16
CA ALA A 93 -16.55 -3.16 -15.38
C ALA A 93 -15.21 -3.11 -16.15
N ASP A 94 -14.61 -1.92 -16.29
CA ASP A 94 -13.29 -1.77 -16.91
C ASP A 94 -12.22 -2.60 -16.19
N ARG A 95 -12.31 -2.67 -14.85
CA ARG A 95 -11.35 -3.36 -14.00
C ARG A 95 -11.66 -4.83 -13.74
N ALA A 96 -12.80 -5.35 -14.21
CA ALA A 96 -13.23 -6.71 -13.90
C ALA A 96 -12.28 -7.80 -14.44
N GLN A 97 -11.56 -7.51 -15.53
CA GLN A 97 -10.64 -8.43 -16.20
C GLN A 97 -9.23 -7.82 -16.32
N ASP A 98 -8.83 -7.05 -15.32
CA ASP A 98 -7.54 -6.37 -15.33
C ASP A 98 -6.35 -7.25 -14.93
N GLY A 99 -6.57 -8.54 -14.67
CA GLY A 99 -5.53 -9.48 -14.24
C GLY A 99 -5.30 -9.53 -12.72
N SER A 100 -5.93 -8.66 -11.92
CA SER A 100 -5.74 -8.62 -10.45
C SER A 100 -6.27 -9.86 -9.72
N SER A 101 -7.18 -10.60 -10.35
CA SER A 101 -7.75 -11.86 -9.84
C SER A 101 -7.15 -13.10 -10.51
N ALA A 102 -6.08 -12.96 -11.29
CA ALA A 102 -5.42 -14.10 -11.92
C ALA A 102 -4.87 -15.06 -10.84
N PRO A 103 -4.92 -16.39 -11.07
CA PRO A 103 -4.42 -17.37 -10.12
C PRO A 103 -2.92 -17.18 -9.90
N GLU A 104 -2.50 -17.29 -8.65
CA GLU A 104 -1.09 -17.14 -8.29
C GLU A 104 -0.36 -18.46 -8.52
N SER A 105 0.78 -18.42 -9.21
CA SER A 105 1.70 -19.55 -9.27
C SER A 105 3.13 -19.03 -9.07
N TYR A 106 3.79 -19.50 -8.02
CA TYR A 106 5.18 -19.19 -7.75
C TYR A 106 5.84 -20.37 -7.07
N VAL A 107 6.98 -20.78 -7.62
CA VAL A 107 7.80 -21.85 -7.06
C VAL A 107 9.15 -21.26 -6.69
N PRO A 108 9.50 -21.17 -5.39
CA PRO A 108 10.79 -20.66 -4.97
C PRO A 108 11.92 -21.58 -5.42
N SER A 109 13.09 -21.00 -5.66
CA SER A 109 14.30 -21.75 -5.98
C SER A 109 15.27 -21.74 -4.78
N PRO A 110 15.95 -22.85 -4.47
CA PRO A 110 17.01 -22.88 -3.47
C PRO A 110 18.33 -22.28 -3.99
N ALA A 111 18.42 -21.89 -5.27
CA ALA A 111 19.65 -21.33 -5.83
C ALA A 111 20.06 -20.00 -5.15
N PRO A 112 21.37 -19.69 -5.08
CA PRO A 112 21.86 -18.44 -4.50
C PRO A 112 21.22 -17.21 -5.14
N GLY A 113 20.95 -16.19 -4.32
CA GLY A 113 20.35 -14.94 -4.79
C GLY A 113 18.86 -15.03 -5.08
N ARG A 114 18.23 -16.22 -5.05
CA ARG A 114 16.80 -16.38 -5.39
C ARG A 114 15.90 -16.18 -4.16
N HIS A 115 14.81 -15.44 -4.36
CA HIS A 115 13.82 -15.23 -3.32
C HIS A 115 13.15 -16.55 -2.91
N ARG A 116 13.08 -16.76 -1.60
CA ARG A 116 12.45 -17.91 -0.95
C ARG A 116 11.93 -17.48 0.42
N PRO A 117 11.19 -18.36 1.14
CA PRO A 117 10.60 -17.98 2.42
C PRO A 117 11.66 -17.45 3.38
N ASP A 118 11.28 -16.44 4.15
CA ASP A 118 12.13 -15.92 5.22
C ASP A 118 12.32 -17.03 6.26
N PRO A 119 13.55 -17.42 6.62
CA PRO A 119 13.79 -18.48 7.60
C PRO A 119 13.26 -18.11 9.00
N LEU A 120 13.11 -16.83 9.31
CA LEU A 120 12.52 -16.33 10.55
C LEU A 120 11.00 -16.16 10.46
N ASN A 121 10.42 -16.24 9.26
CA ASN A 121 8.99 -16.13 8.99
C ASN A 121 8.56 -17.07 7.84
N ALA A 122 8.77 -18.38 8.02
CA ALA A 122 8.58 -19.36 6.95
C ALA A 122 7.12 -19.43 6.45
N SER A 123 6.15 -19.00 7.26
CA SER A 123 4.72 -19.00 6.92
C SER A 123 4.25 -17.74 6.17
N GLN A 124 5.12 -16.78 5.86
CA GLN A 124 4.73 -15.50 5.23
C GLN A 124 4.10 -15.67 3.84
N GLY A 125 4.45 -16.74 3.13
CA GLY A 125 4.03 -16.94 1.74
C GLY A 125 4.63 -15.92 0.77
N PHE A 126 4.07 -15.86 -0.44
CA PHE A 126 4.48 -14.94 -1.50
C PHE A 126 3.28 -14.09 -1.88
N LEU A 127 3.43 -12.77 -1.84
CA LEU A 127 2.33 -11.84 -2.09
C LEU A 127 2.31 -11.44 -3.56
N GLY A 128 1.23 -11.80 -4.27
CA GLY A 128 0.94 -11.34 -5.63
C GLY A 128 1.99 -11.68 -6.69
N PRO A 129 2.47 -12.93 -6.87
CA PRO A 129 3.38 -13.30 -7.97
C PRO A 129 2.98 -12.80 -9.37
N GLN A 130 1.69 -12.77 -9.64
CA GLN A 130 1.07 -12.32 -10.88
C GLN A 130 0.76 -10.82 -10.90
N TRP A 131 0.98 -10.09 -9.80
CA TRP A 131 0.53 -8.70 -9.68
C TRP A 131 1.20 -7.75 -10.68
N GLY A 132 2.40 -8.10 -11.15
CA GLY A 132 3.09 -7.41 -12.24
C GLY A 132 2.45 -7.62 -13.62
N GLN A 133 1.38 -8.40 -13.73
CA GLN A 133 0.60 -8.62 -14.97
C GLN A 133 -0.73 -7.85 -14.95
N VAL A 134 -1.02 -7.12 -13.87
CA VAL A 134 -2.23 -6.31 -13.78
C VAL A 134 -2.14 -5.18 -14.80
N ARG A 135 -3.20 -4.99 -15.59
CA ARG A 135 -3.31 -3.87 -16.54
C ARG A 135 -3.16 -2.54 -15.78
N PRO A 136 -2.19 -1.67 -16.11
CA PRO A 136 -2.03 -0.38 -15.45
C PRO A 136 -3.27 0.53 -15.60
N PHE A 137 -3.32 1.55 -14.75
CA PHE A 137 -4.40 2.54 -14.72
C PHE A 137 -4.09 3.79 -15.56
N GLY A 138 -2.89 4.35 -15.42
CA GLY A 138 -2.52 5.64 -16.02
C GLY A 138 -1.42 5.56 -17.08
N ILE A 139 -0.48 4.63 -16.96
CA ILE A 139 0.55 4.37 -17.98
C ILE A 139 0.05 3.37 -19.03
N GLU A 140 0.53 3.49 -20.27
CA GLU A 140 0.12 2.61 -21.38
C GLU A 140 0.65 1.18 -21.24
N ALA A 141 1.90 1.07 -20.79
CA ALA A 141 2.57 -0.20 -20.55
C ALA A 141 3.57 -0.06 -19.41
N LEU A 142 3.88 -1.18 -18.76
CA LEU A 142 5.01 -1.27 -17.85
C LEU A 142 6.32 -1.03 -18.60
N LEU A 143 7.31 -0.52 -17.89
CA LEU A 143 8.66 -0.41 -18.43
C LEU A 143 9.26 -1.82 -18.48
N GLU A 144 9.64 -2.29 -19.67
CA GLU A 144 10.37 -3.56 -19.84
C GLU A 144 11.74 -3.53 -19.13
N LYS A 145 12.32 -2.32 -19.03
CA LYS A 145 13.53 -2.04 -18.25
C LYS A 145 13.31 -0.72 -17.52
N VAL A 146 13.12 -0.80 -16.21
CA VAL A 146 13.13 0.41 -15.37
C VAL A 146 14.53 1.04 -15.42
N PRO A 147 14.66 2.37 -15.67
CA PRO A 147 15.94 3.06 -15.57
C PRO A 147 16.60 2.82 -14.21
N GLY A 148 17.76 2.18 -14.21
CA GLY A 148 18.48 1.74 -13.02
C GLY A 148 19.32 0.51 -13.31
N THR A 149 20.17 0.11 -12.35
CA THR A 149 20.95 -1.12 -12.45
C THR A 149 20.14 -2.30 -11.93
N PRO A 150 20.15 -3.47 -12.60
CA PRO A 150 19.62 -4.71 -12.01
C PRO A 150 20.30 -4.99 -10.67
N PRO A 151 19.74 -5.89 -9.82
CA PRO A 151 20.41 -6.27 -8.59
C PRO A 151 21.86 -6.69 -8.86
N PRO A 152 22.82 -6.22 -8.05
CA PRO A 152 24.23 -6.49 -8.30
C PRO A 152 24.50 -7.99 -8.25
N ALA A 153 25.42 -8.45 -9.10
CA ALA A 153 25.88 -9.84 -9.08
C ALA A 153 26.46 -10.17 -7.70
N LEU A 154 26.20 -11.38 -7.19
CA LEU A 154 26.56 -11.77 -5.82
C LEU A 154 28.08 -11.79 -5.57
N ASP A 155 28.89 -11.83 -6.62
CA ASP A 155 30.35 -11.81 -6.59
C ASP A 155 30.96 -10.42 -6.84
N SER A 156 30.12 -9.39 -6.98
CA SER A 156 30.54 -8.01 -7.22
C SER A 156 30.85 -7.23 -5.95
N ASP A 157 31.68 -6.19 -6.09
CA ASP A 157 31.98 -5.24 -5.00
C ASP A 157 30.74 -4.44 -4.57
N ALA A 158 29.83 -4.18 -5.52
CA ALA A 158 28.56 -3.51 -5.24
C ALA A 158 27.69 -4.34 -4.29
N TYR A 159 27.53 -5.65 -4.56
CA TYR A 159 26.81 -6.54 -3.66
C TYR A 159 27.48 -6.61 -2.28
N SER A 160 28.82 -6.69 -2.24
CA SER A 160 29.56 -6.74 -0.98
C SER A 160 29.38 -5.46 -0.15
N THR A 161 29.32 -4.31 -0.81
CA THR A 161 29.07 -3.01 -0.15
C THR A 161 27.66 -2.96 0.44
N ASP A 162 26.64 -3.32 -0.33
CA ASP A 162 25.24 -3.34 0.12
C ASP A 162 25.03 -4.36 1.25
N TYR A 163 25.65 -5.54 1.13
CA TYR A 163 25.66 -6.58 2.16
C TYR A 163 26.20 -6.02 3.48
N ASN A 164 27.38 -5.41 3.47
CA ASN A 164 28.02 -4.90 4.68
C ASN A 164 27.17 -3.81 5.34
N GLN A 165 26.60 -2.89 4.55
CA GLN A 165 25.73 -1.85 5.08
C GLN A 165 24.50 -2.46 5.80
N VAL A 166 23.82 -3.42 5.18
CA VAL A 166 22.64 -4.07 5.78
C VAL A 166 23.04 -4.95 6.95
N PHE A 167 24.18 -5.62 6.89
CA PHE A 167 24.67 -6.43 8.00
C PHE A 167 24.96 -5.56 9.23
N GLU A 168 25.68 -4.44 9.08
CA GLU A 168 26.03 -3.51 10.17
C GLU A 168 24.81 -2.79 10.74
N LYS A 169 23.99 -2.18 9.89
CA LYS A 169 22.86 -1.36 10.34
C LYS A 169 21.59 -2.14 10.59
N GLY A 170 21.39 -3.27 9.91
CA GLY A 170 20.16 -4.05 9.93
C GLY A 170 20.07 -5.09 11.03
N ARG A 171 21.15 -5.37 11.77
CA ARG A 171 21.09 -6.34 12.88
C ARG A 171 20.31 -5.82 14.08
N ASP A 172 19.75 -6.74 14.86
CA ASP A 172 19.07 -6.45 16.12
C ASP A 172 20.07 -6.13 17.25
N VAL A 173 21.13 -6.95 17.40
CA VAL A 173 22.13 -6.82 18.46
C VAL A 173 23.49 -6.39 17.89
N GLY A 174 24.11 -5.39 18.51
CA GLY A 174 25.43 -4.87 18.11
C GLY A 174 25.41 -4.05 16.81
N SER A 175 24.26 -3.47 16.48
CA SER A 175 24.10 -2.62 15.29
C SER A 175 24.79 -1.27 15.46
N THR A 176 25.31 -0.73 14.35
CA THR A 176 25.82 0.65 14.28
C THR A 176 24.70 1.66 13.98
N ARG A 177 23.45 1.20 13.80
CA ARG A 177 22.29 2.04 13.50
C ARG A 177 22.00 3.01 14.64
N THR A 178 21.87 4.29 14.30
CA THR A 178 21.51 5.34 15.24
C THR A 178 20.04 5.26 15.67
N PRO A 179 19.67 5.88 16.81
CA PRO A 179 18.26 5.99 17.20
C PRO A 179 17.40 6.67 16.13
N ARG A 180 17.92 7.71 15.46
CA ARG A 180 17.20 8.42 14.39
C ARG A 180 16.90 7.51 13.20
N GLU A 181 17.87 6.71 12.77
CA GLU A 181 17.66 5.75 11.67
C GLU A 181 16.63 4.68 12.04
N THR A 182 16.61 4.24 13.31
CA THR A 182 15.56 3.35 13.82
C THR A 182 14.18 4.01 13.72
N SER A 183 14.05 5.27 14.16
CA SER A 183 12.80 6.01 14.06
C SER A 183 12.34 6.18 12.61
N ILE A 184 13.25 6.49 11.68
CA ILE A 184 12.94 6.63 10.25
C ILE A 184 12.44 5.29 9.68
N GLY A 185 13.14 4.19 9.98
CA GLY A 185 12.74 2.85 9.51
C GLY A 185 11.35 2.45 10.01
N LEU A 186 11.06 2.68 11.29
CA LEU A 186 9.75 2.37 11.88
C LEU A 186 8.63 3.28 11.36
N PHE A 187 8.92 4.57 11.12
CA PHE A 187 7.94 5.54 10.66
C PHE A 187 7.37 5.16 9.29
N TRP A 188 8.22 4.70 8.37
CA TRP A 188 7.83 4.37 6.99
C TRP A 188 7.37 2.92 6.78
N ALA A 189 7.40 2.08 7.82
CA ALA A 189 7.17 0.63 7.73
C ALA A 189 5.80 0.29 7.10
N TYR A 190 4.70 0.51 7.85
CA TYR A 190 3.33 0.19 7.39
C TYR A 190 3.22 -1.21 6.74
N ASP A 191 3.86 -2.22 7.33
CA ASP A 191 3.96 -3.58 6.75
C ASP A 191 2.71 -4.46 6.99
N GLY A 192 1.51 -3.89 6.83
CA GLY A 192 0.24 -4.62 6.98
C GLY A 192 -0.13 -4.96 8.43
N ALA A 193 0.50 -4.31 9.41
CA ALA A 193 0.23 -4.56 10.82
C ALA A 193 -1.23 -4.22 11.19
N ARG A 194 -1.82 -5.00 12.11
CA ARG A 194 -3.19 -4.79 12.59
C ARG A 194 -3.38 -3.35 13.05
N ASN A 195 -4.49 -2.72 12.66
CA ASN A 195 -4.84 -1.32 12.94
C ASN A 195 -3.90 -0.26 12.30
N ILE A 196 -2.83 -0.66 11.61
CA ILE A 196 -1.90 0.23 10.91
C ILE A 196 -2.07 0.11 9.39
N GLY A 197 -2.22 -1.09 8.82
CA GLY A 197 -2.40 -1.26 7.37
C GLY A 197 -1.10 -1.13 6.57
N VAL A 198 -1.23 -0.77 5.29
CA VAL A 198 -0.19 -0.86 4.24
C VAL A 198 0.38 0.51 3.83
N PRO A 199 1.54 0.61 3.15
CA PRO A 199 2.16 1.91 2.85
C PRO A 199 1.24 2.91 2.10
N PRO A 200 0.39 2.49 1.14
CA PRO A 200 -0.61 3.39 0.54
C PRO A 200 -1.54 4.11 1.52
N ARG A 201 -1.78 3.55 2.73
CA ARG A 201 -2.52 4.26 3.79
C ARG A 201 -1.73 5.43 4.34
N LEU A 202 -0.44 5.26 4.66
CA LEU A 202 0.43 6.34 5.13
C LEU A 202 0.55 7.43 4.06
N TYR A 203 0.78 7.05 2.81
CA TYR A 203 0.89 8.01 1.71
C TYR A 203 -0.39 8.83 1.56
N ASN A 204 -1.57 8.21 1.63
CA ASN A 204 -2.83 8.94 1.64
C ASN A 204 -3.01 9.83 2.88
N GLN A 205 -2.47 9.49 4.05
CA GLN A 205 -2.46 10.39 5.22
C GLN A 205 -1.61 11.65 4.95
N VAL A 206 -0.44 11.48 4.33
CA VAL A 206 0.42 12.59 3.92
C VAL A 206 -0.27 13.47 2.88
N VAL A 207 -0.87 12.87 1.84
CA VAL A 207 -1.62 13.61 0.81
C VAL A 207 -2.78 14.40 1.41
N ARG A 208 -3.48 13.86 2.42
CA ARG A 208 -4.52 14.59 3.16
C ARG A 208 -3.97 15.80 3.90
N ALA A 209 -2.82 15.68 4.57
CA ALA A 209 -2.19 16.80 5.26
C ALA A 209 -1.77 17.91 4.28
N ILE A 210 -1.23 17.53 3.11
CA ILE A 210 -0.90 18.46 2.03
C ILE A 210 -2.16 19.16 1.52
N ALA A 211 -3.21 18.41 1.18
CA ALA A 211 -4.48 18.96 0.69
C ALA A 211 -5.10 19.97 1.68
N GLN A 212 -5.01 19.68 2.99
CA GLN A 212 -5.53 20.57 4.05
C GLN A 212 -4.73 21.87 4.21
N THR A 213 -3.45 21.87 3.85
CA THR A 213 -2.56 23.04 4.03
C THR A 213 -2.34 23.84 2.75
N SER A 214 -2.70 23.29 1.59
CA SER A 214 -2.42 23.91 0.28
C SER A 214 -3.45 24.96 -0.16
N GLY A 215 -4.57 25.12 0.55
CA GLY A 215 -5.65 26.02 0.13
C GLY A 215 -6.38 25.59 -1.15
N SER A 216 -6.26 24.32 -1.53
CA SER A 216 -6.82 23.76 -2.77
C SER A 216 -8.36 23.73 -2.79
N SER A 217 -8.95 23.97 -3.95
CA SER A 217 -10.38 23.79 -4.20
C SER A 217 -10.79 22.32 -4.12
N GLU A 218 -12.11 22.05 -4.01
CA GLU A 218 -12.64 20.68 -4.06
C GLU A 218 -12.25 19.94 -5.34
N GLU A 219 -12.30 20.63 -6.48
CA GLU A 219 -11.89 20.08 -7.78
C GLU A 219 -10.41 19.71 -7.79
N GLN A 220 -9.54 20.60 -7.31
CA GLN A 220 -8.11 20.36 -7.22
C GLN A 220 -7.81 19.17 -6.30
N ASN A 221 -8.52 19.06 -5.17
CA ASN A 221 -8.38 17.94 -4.26
C ASN A 221 -8.88 16.62 -4.87
N ALA A 222 -10.04 16.63 -5.55
CA ALA A 222 -10.55 15.44 -6.24
C ALA A 222 -9.54 14.94 -7.28
N LYS A 223 -8.97 15.85 -8.07
CA LYS A 223 -7.93 15.54 -9.07
C LYS A 223 -6.65 15.03 -8.40
N LEU A 224 -6.18 15.69 -7.34
CA LEU A 224 -4.99 15.28 -6.58
C LEU A 224 -5.10 13.83 -6.09
N PHE A 225 -6.20 13.50 -5.40
CA PHE A 225 -6.39 12.15 -4.86
C PHE A 225 -6.54 11.10 -5.96
N ALA A 226 -7.19 11.43 -7.07
CA ALA A 226 -7.29 10.53 -8.22
C ALA A 226 -5.90 10.23 -8.81
N MET A 227 -5.14 11.27 -9.16
CA MET A 227 -3.81 11.13 -9.78
C MET A 227 -2.83 10.39 -8.87
N VAL A 228 -2.77 10.77 -7.58
CA VAL A 228 -1.82 10.14 -6.65
C VAL A 228 -2.16 8.66 -6.43
N ASN A 229 -3.44 8.29 -6.33
CA ASN A 229 -3.80 6.88 -6.15
C ASN A 229 -3.65 6.06 -7.45
N VAL A 230 -3.78 6.67 -8.62
CA VAL A 230 -3.42 6.04 -9.91
C VAL A 230 -1.91 5.80 -9.96
N ALA A 231 -1.10 6.82 -9.67
CA ALA A 231 0.35 6.71 -9.67
C ALA A 231 0.85 5.65 -8.66
N MET A 232 0.26 5.60 -7.46
CA MET A 232 0.59 4.56 -6.48
C MET A 232 0.20 3.15 -6.95
N ALA A 233 -0.93 3.00 -7.65
CA ALA A 233 -1.35 1.71 -8.20
C ALA A 233 -0.35 1.23 -9.27
N ASP A 234 -0.02 2.08 -10.24
CA ASP A 234 0.90 1.74 -11.34
C ASP A 234 2.33 1.50 -10.84
N ALA A 235 2.80 2.31 -9.88
CA ALA A 235 4.07 2.07 -9.20
C ALA A 235 4.08 0.70 -8.49
N GLY A 236 2.97 0.32 -7.85
CA GLY A 236 2.81 -1.02 -7.26
C GLY A 236 2.89 -2.13 -8.31
N ILE A 237 2.20 -2.00 -9.44
CA ILE A 237 2.24 -3.00 -10.52
C ILE A 237 3.67 -3.15 -11.06
N GLN A 238 4.36 -2.05 -11.38
CA GLN A 238 5.76 -2.10 -11.84
C GLN A 238 6.69 -2.70 -10.77
N CYS A 239 6.55 -2.30 -9.50
CA CYS A 239 7.38 -2.84 -8.42
C CYS A 239 7.23 -4.35 -8.29
N TRP A 240 6.01 -4.88 -8.43
CA TRP A 240 5.77 -6.32 -8.39
C TRP A 240 6.29 -7.03 -9.62
N HIS A 241 6.16 -6.42 -10.81
CA HIS A 241 6.78 -6.92 -12.03
C HIS A 241 8.29 -7.13 -11.81
N GLU A 242 9.01 -6.09 -11.37
CA GLU A 242 10.46 -6.17 -11.13
C GLU A 242 10.84 -7.18 -10.03
N LYS A 243 10.06 -7.24 -8.94
CA LYS A 243 10.30 -8.18 -7.84
C LYS A 243 10.32 -9.62 -8.31
N TYR A 244 9.36 -10.00 -9.16
CA TYR A 244 9.26 -11.37 -9.66
C TYR A 244 10.09 -11.62 -10.94
N THR A 245 10.47 -10.56 -11.68
CA THR A 245 11.46 -10.63 -12.77
C THR A 245 12.86 -10.95 -12.23
N TYR A 246 13.39 -10.15 -11.31
CA TYR A 246 14.72 -10.41 -10.75
C TYR A 246 14.71 -11.53 -9.72
N ASN A 247 13.60 -11.65 -8.98
CA ASN A 247 13.39 -12.67 -7.98
C ASN A 247 14.54 -12.75 -6.96
N PHE A 248 14.99 -11.59 -6.50
CA PHE A 248 16.19 -11.46 -5.67
C PHE A 248 15.87 -11.71 -4.18
N TRP A 249 16.76 -12.39 -3.48
CA TRP A 249 16.56 -12.72 -2.07
C TRP A 249 16.52 -11.49 -1.14
N ARG A 250 15.91 -11.67 0.03
CA ARG A 250 15.93 -10.67 1.10
C ARG A 250 17.28 -10.72 1.83
N PRO A 251 17.73 -9.62 2.46
CA PRO A 251 19.02 -9.60 3.17
C PRO A 251 19.19 -10.69 4.24
N VAL A 252 18.12 -11.08 4.94
CA VAL A 252 18.17 -12.19 5.93
C VAL A 252 18.68 -13.50 5.32
N LEU A 253 18.29 -13.79 4.08
CA LEU A 253 18.75 -14.97 3.36
C LEU A 253 20.20 -14.79 2.91
N GLY A 254 20.54 -13.64 2.32
CA GLY A 254 21.90 -13.36 1.88
C GLY A 254 22.91 -13.44 3.01
N ILE A 255 22.56 -12.91 4.19
CA ILE A 255 23.41 -12.93 5.39
C ILE A 255 23.57 -14.35 5.94
N GLN A 256 22.49 -15.11 6.08
CA GLN A 256 22.56 -16.49 6.61
C GLN A 256 23.21 -17.48 5.64
N GLU A 257 23.11 -17.26 4.33
CA GLU A 257 23.72 -18.13 3.32
C GLU A 257 25.19 -17.80 3.04
N ALA A 258 25.63 -16.57 3.35
CA ALA A 258 27.05 -16.23 3.34
C ALA A 258 27.85 -17.13 4.31
N ASP A 259 27.26 -17.51 5.45
CA ASP A 259 27.84 -18.46 6.40
C ASP A 259 28.03 -19.87 5.80
N ARG A 260 27.31 -20.19 4.71
CA ARG A 260 27.37 -21.48 4.00
C ARG A 260 28.29 -21.47 2.78
N GLY A 261 29.01 -20.37 2.53
CA GLY A 261 29.99 -20.26 1.45
C GLY A 261 29.44 -19.87 0.07
N TRP A 262 28.20 -19.36 0.01
CA TRP A 262 27.63 -18.80 -1.22
C TRP A 262 27.88 -17.30 -1.30
N GLY A 263 28.61 -16.87 -2.33
CA GLY A 263 29.26 -15.55 -2.42
C GLY A 263 30.77 -15.70 -2.21
N ARG A 264 31.58 -14.85 -2.86
CA ARG A 264 33.03 -14.82 -2.66
C ARG A 264 33.30 -14.86 -1.15
N ARG A 265 34.04 -15.87 -0.66
CA ARG A 265 34.16 -16.20 0.76
C ARG A 265 34.38 -14.92 1.56
N VAL A 266 33.36 -14.48 2.29
CA VAL A 266 33.32 -13.15 2.93
C VAL A 266 34.48 -12.99 3.95
N TRP A 267 35.04 -14.11 4.42
CA TRP A 267 36.21 -14.18 5.30
C TRP A 267 37.58 -14.08 4.58
N GLU A 268 37.65 -14.22 3.25
CA GLU A 268 38.89 -14.03 2.47
C GLU A 268 39.23 -12.55 2.26
N MET A 269 38.32 -11.62 2.61
CA MET A 269 38.50 -10.17 2.55
C MET A 269 38.94 -9.54 3.89
N GLY A 270 39.46 -10.33 4.84
CA GLY A 270 39.92 -9.80 6.15
C GLY A 270 38.79 -9.38 7.09
N ILE A 271 37.54 -9.70 6.76
CA ILE A 271 36.37 -9.46 7.62
C ILE A 271 36.25 -10.68 8.54
N ALA A 272 36.34 -10.44 9.86
CA ALA A 272 36.15 -11.48 10.87
C ALA A 272 34.82 -12.20 10.61
N LYS A 273 34.79 -13.53 10.83
CA LYS A 273 33.55 -14.32 10.93
C LYS A 273 32.50 -13.44 11.63
N PRO A 274 31.27 -13.29 11.10
CA PRO A 274 30.22 -12.66 11.88
C PRO A 274 30.23 -13.36 13.23
N PRO A 275 30.52 -12.65 14.34
CA PRO A 275 30.55 -13.32 15.61
C PRO A 275 29.16 -13.90 15.76
N VAL A 276 29.08 -15.21 16.03
CA VAL A 276 28.00 -15.71 16.87
C VAL A 276 27.90 -14.66 17.97
N THR A 277 26.77 -13.97 18.09
CA THR A 277 26.65 -12.93 19.12
C THR A 277 27.18 -13.52 20.43
N PRO A 278 27.66 -12.73 21.40
CA PRO A 278 28.08 -13.28 22.70
C PRO A 278 27.03 -14.21 23.36
N THR A 279 25.79 -14.18 22.85
CA THR A 279 24.61 -14.98 23.21
C THR A 279 24.30 -16.18 22.29
N GLY A 280 25.12 -16.52 21.28
CA GLY A 280 24.93 -17.68 20.42
C GLY A 280 23.81 -17.57 19.37
N ARG A 281 23.28 -16.36 19.10
CA ARG A 281 22.09 -16.18 18.24
C ARG A 281 22.49 -15.81 16.79
N PRO A 282 21.85 -16.41 15.78
CA PRO A 282 21.98 -15.98 14.38
C PRO A 282 21.54 -14.53 14.17
N TRP A 283 22.05 -13.88 13.12
CA TRP A 283 21.60 -12.55 12.70
C TRP A 283 20.08 -12.53 12.48
N ALA A 284 19.43 -11.51 13.04
CA ALA A 284 18.02 -11.22 12.84
C ALA A 284 17.82 -9.72 12.61
N PRO A 285 16.86 -9.33 11.74
CA PRO A 285 16.47 -7.94 11.60
C PRO A 285 15.71 -7.45 12.85
N PRO A 286 15.64 -6.14 13.11
CA PRO A 286 15.16 -5.55 14.37
C PRO A 286 13.63 -5.59 14.51
N ALA A 287 12.92 -5.97 13.46
CA ALA A 287 11.49 -6.22 13.44
C ALA A 287 11.20 -7.28 12.36
N PRO A 288 10.16 -8.12 12.51
CA PRO A 288 9.79 -9.04 11.46
C PRO A 288 9.42 -8.26 10.21
N THR A 289 9.96 -8.64 9.05
CA THR A 289 9.44 -8.16 7.78
C THR A 289 7.99 -8.66 7.67
N GLY A 290 7.03 -7.79 7.99
CA GLY A 290 5.71 -8.21 8.42
C GLY A 290 4.81 -8.82 7.33
N PRO A 291 3.61 -9.31 7.73
CA PRO A 291 3.17 -9.52 9.10
C PRO A 291 3.09 -11.03 9.47
N MET A 292 3.57 -11.34 10.67
CA MET A 292 3.62 -12.67 11.30
C MET A 292 2.33 -13.04 12.08
N PRO A 293 2.15 -14.30 12.52
CA PRO A 293 0.87 -15.01 12.52
C PRO A 293 0.00 -14.81 13.76
N ALA A 294 -1.26 -15.24 13.62
CA ALA A 294 -2.23 -15.39 14.69
C ALA A 294 -1.70 -16.26 15.83
N ARG A 295 -1.86 -15.82 17.08
CA ARG A 295 -1.97 -16.71 18.24
C ARG A 295 -3.40 -16.66 18.77
N GLN A 296 -4.00 -17.85 18.93
CA GLN A 296 -5.24 -18.09 19.65
C GLN A 296 -5.04 -17.97 21.19
N PRO A 297 -6.13 -17.84 21.99
CA PRO A 297 -6.11 -17.21 23.31
C PRO A 297 -5.76 -18.17 24.46
N PRO A 298 -5.53 -17.64 25.68
CA PRO A 298 -6.50 -17.98 26.73
C PRO A 298 -6.92 -16.82 27.65
N VAL A 299 -8.24 -16.82 27.91
CA VAL A 299 -8.96 -16.58 29.17
C VAL A 299 -8.27 -15.76 30.28
N SER A 300 -8.75 -14.54 30.50
CA SER A 300 -9.49 -14.09 31.71
C SER A 300 -9.53 -12.55 31.73
N ARG A 301 -10.73 -11.97 31.83
CA ARG A 301 -10.93 -10.53 31.97
C ARG A 301 -10.58 -10.10 33.41
N PRO A 302 -9.88 -8.98 33.60
CA PRO A 302 -10.12 -8.11 34.73
C PRO A 302 -11.07 -6.98 34.33
N THR A 303 -12.06 -6.75 35.18
CA THR A 303 -13.07 -5.67 35.14
C THR A 303 -12.41 -4.29 35.07
N PRO A 304 -12.99 -3.26 34.40
CA PRO A 304 -12.39 -1.95 34.31
C PRO A 304 -12.50 -1.20 35.65
N GLN A 305 -11.36 -0.82 36.25
CA GLN A 305 -11.33 0.29 37.21
C GLN A 305 -11.31 1.60 36.44
N ALA A 306 -12.18 2.52 36.83
CA ALA A 306 -12.33 3.85 36.24
C ALA A 306 -11.05 4.69 36.44
N MET A 307 -10.58 5.35 35.37
CA MET A 307 -9.62 6.44 35.48
C MET A 307 -10.35 7.80 35.39
N PRO A 308 -10.00 8.78 36.25
CA PRO A 308 -10.63 10.10 36.29
C PRO A 308 -10.15 11.03 35.15
N PRO A 309 -10.91 12.12 34.84
CA PRO A 309 -10.69 12.93 33.65
C PRO A 309 -9.43 13.81 33.72
N LEU A 310 -8.70 13.89 32.60
CA LEU A 310 -7.56 14.77 32.39
C LEU A 310 -8.00 16.24 32.24
N ALA A 311 -7.40 17.10 33.06
CA ALA A 311 -7.61 18.53 33.08
C ALA A 311 -7.14 19.23 31.79
N GLN A 312 -7.96 20.18 31.33
CA GLN A 312 -7.64 21.17 30.31
C GLN A 312 -6.48 22.05 30.77
N ARG A 313 -5.44 22.21 29.95
CA ARG A 313 -4.55 23.37 30.03
C ARG A 313 -4.71 24.23 28.78
N ARG A 314 -5.27 25.42 29.00
CA ARG A 314 -5.17 26.58 28.11
C ARG A 314 -3.72 27.04 28.07
N TYR A 315 -3.24 27.44 26.91
CA TYR A 315 -2.19 28.45 26.80
C TYR A 315 -2.70 29.58 25.92
N ILE A 316 -2.43 30.78 26.42
CA ILE A 316 -2.55 32.09 25.79
C ILE A 316 -1.61 32.14 24.59
#